data_AF-A0A329N6Q2-F1
#
_entry.id   AF-A0A329N6Q2-F1
#
_cell.length_a   1.000
_cell.length_b   1.000
_cell.length_c   1.000
_cell.angle_alpha   90.00
_cell.angle_beta   90.00
_cell.angle_gamma   90.00
#
_symmetry.space_group_name_H-M   'P 1'
#
loop_
_entity.id
_entity.type
_entity.pdbx_description
1 polymer ?
#
loop_
_entity_poly.entity_id
_entity_poly.type
_entity_poly.pdbx_seq_one_letter_code
_entity_poly.pdbx_strand_id
1 'polypeptide(L)'
;MKNIGLIIGCCVLLACKEPVVQKAAQSETIQNQEKPMKYLPVTIEALKRKSLKVAMDEYGAPLHVETFILDDALPESRIELLNHFSKEERQKASITLKETVWEKDNKTNITAWYREKDRQWVLVHAMEWKKGSEF
;
A
#
# COMPACT_ATOMS: atom_id res chain seq x y z
N MET A 1 -37.17 -27.69 -44.70
CA MET A 1 -38.51 -27.77 -45.30
C MET A 1 -39.54 -27.54 -44.19
N LYS A 2 -40.39 -26.49 -44.35
CA LYS A 2 -41.76 -26.29 -43.80
C LYS A 2 -41.91 -26.34 -42.26
N ASN A 3 -42.38 -25.33 -41.51
CA ASN A 3 -43.57 -24.45 -41.59
C ASN A 3 -43.27 -23.14 -40.81
N ILE A 4 -43.58 -21.91 -41.25
CA ILE A 4 -44.87 -21.18 -41.40
C ILE A 4 -45.72 -21.07 -40.12
N GLY A 5 -45.98 -19.82 -39.71
CA GLY A 5 -47.02 -19.40 -38.76
C GLY A 5 -46.64 -18.07 -38.07
N LEU A 6 -46.61 -16.93 -38.75
CA LEU A 6 -47.69 -15.90 -38.81
C LEU A 6 -48.61 -15.87 -37.58
N ILE A 7 -48.39 -14.93 -36.66
CA ILE A 7 -49.47 -14.23 -35.92
C ILE A 7 -49.10 -12.75 -35.82
N ILE A 8 -49.91 -11.94 -36.50
CA ILE A 8 -50.03 -10.49 -36.30
C ILE A 8 -50.93 -10.28 -35.09
N GLY A 9 -50.47 -9.52 -34.10
CA GLY A 9 -51.25 -9.13 -32.93
C GLY A 9 -50.87 -7.73 -32.49
N CYS A 10 -51.55 -6.74 -33.04
CA CYS A 10 -51.48 -5.34 -32.66
C CYS A 10 -52.13 -5.16 -31.28
N CYS A 11 -51.35 -4.82 -30.25
CA CYS A 11 -51.87 -4.23 -29.01
C CYS A 11 -51.36 -2.80 -28.87
N VAL A 12 -52.28 -1.89 -29.21
CA VAL A 12 -52.23 -0.45 -29.01
C VAL A 12 -52.25 -0.13 -27.52
N LEU A 13 -51.30 0.73 -27.14
CA LEU A 13 -51.29 1.69 -26.03
C LEU A 13 -51.76 1.23 -24.64
N LEU A 14 -50.81 1.18 -23.71
CA LEU A 14 -51.01 1.78 -22.39
C LEU A 14 -49.68 2.39 -21.91
N ALA A 15 -49.68 3.73 -21.84
CA ALA A 15 -48.68 4.52 -21.16
C ALA A 15 -48.58 4.10 -19.69
N CYS A 16 -47.38 3.82 -19.21
CA CYS A 16 -47.05 3.79 -17.80
C CYS A 16 -45.63 4.30 -17.59
N LYS A 17 -45.57 5.58 -17.24
CA LYS A 17 -44.67 6.23 -16.27
C LYS A 17 -43.26 5.67 -16.17
N GLU A 18 -42.30 6.47 -16.60
CA GLU A 18 -40.90 6.38 -16.21
C GLU A 18 -40.78 6.40 -14.67
N PRO A 19 -40.20 5.37 -14.03
CA PRO A 19 -39.67 5.55 -12.71
C PRO A 19 -38.35 6.30 -12.83
N VAL A 20 -38.33 7.53 -12.30
CA VAL A 20 -37.12 8.28 -11.97
C VAL A 20 -36.20 7.34 -11.20
N VAL A 21 -35.11 6.92 -11.84
CA VAL A 21 -34.01 6.21 -11.19
C VAL A 21 -33.32 7.22 -10.27
N GLN A 22 -33.84 7.34 -9.04
CA GLN A 22 -33.08 7.86 -7.93
C GLN A 22 -31.95 6.86 -7.67
N LYS A 23 -30.77 7.17 -8.20
CA LYS A 23 -29.52 6.50 -7.84
C LYS A 23 -29.25 6.89 -6.38
N ALA A 24 -29.87 6.16 -5.45
CA ALA A 24 -29.50 6.19 -4.06
C ALA A 24 -28.04 5.75 -4.01
N ALA A 25 -27.17 6.69 -3.64
CA ALA A 25 -25.81 6.40 -3.25
C ALA A 25 -25.89 5.44 -2.06
N GLN A 26 -25.75 4.14 -2.35
CA GLN A 26 -25.40 3.16 -1.34
C GLN A 26 -23.99 3.55 -0.90
N SER A 27 -23.94 4.27 0.21
CA SER A 27 -22.75 4.33 1.06
C SER A 27 -22.47 2.89 1.47
N GLU A 28 -21.56 2.25 0.74
CA GLU A 28 -20.92 1.03 1.21
C GLU A 28 -20.20 1.43 2.50
N THR A 29 -20.88 1.16 3.61
CA THR A 29 -20.27 1.12 4.93
C THR A 29 -19.18 0.08 4.83
N ILE A 30 -17.94 0.54 4.65
CA ILE A 30 -16.74 -0.28 4.75
C ILE A 30 -16.79 -0.86 6.17
N GLN A 31 -17.26 -2.09 6.26
CA GLN A 31 -17.16 -2.90 7.45
C GLN A 31 -15.68 -3.07 7.71
N ASN A 32 -15.18 -2.29 8.66
CA ASN A 32 -13.84 -2.42 9.21
C ASN A 32 -13.76 -3.80 9.85
N GLN A 33 -13.35 -4.78 9.06
CA GLN A 33 -13.04 -6.10 9.57
C GLN A 33 -11.78 -5.95 10.41
N GLU A 34 -11.97 -5.84 11.72
CA GLU A 34 -10.87 -5.86 12.68
C GLU A 34 -10.15 -7.20 12.55
N LYS A 35 -9.08 -7.20 11.74
CA LYS A 35 -8.18 -8.34 11.58
C LYS A 35 -7.60 -8.63 12.96
N PRO A 36 -7.71 -9.86 13.50
CA PRO A 36 -7.19 -10.17 14.82
C PRO A 36 -5.69 -9.86 14.85
N MET A 37 -5.31 -8.89 15.70
CA MET A 37 -3.95 -8.42 15.88
C MET A 37 -3.13 -9.54 16.53
N LYS A 38 -2.59 -10.44 15.70
CA LYS A 38 -1.73 -11.57 16.12
C LYS A 38 -0.24 -11.21 16.11
N TYR A 39 0.10 -9.94 15.86
CA TYR A 39 1.48 -9.50 15.69
C TYR A 39 1.92 -8.64 16.87
N LEU A 40 3.19 -8.80 17.26
CA LEU A 40 3.83 -7.93 18.26
C LEU A 40 3.90 -6.50 17.72
N PRO A 41 3.84 -5.47 18.58
CA PRO A 41 4.01 -4.09 18.15
C PRO A 41 5.41 -3.88 17.57
N VAL A 42 5.50 -3.24 16.40
CA VAL A 42 6.78 -2.93 15.75
C VAL A 42 7.40 -1.68 16.36
N THR A 43 8.72 -1.70 16.60
CA THR A 43 9.50 -0.53 17.03
C THR A 43 10.77 -0.39 16.21
N ILE A 44 11.31 0.83 16.10
CA ILE A 44 12.57 1.08 15.38
C ILE A 44 13.72 0.28 16.00
N GLU A 45 13.81 0.20 17.32
CA GLU A 45 14.82 -0.57 18.04
C GLU A 45 14.75 -2.05 17.69
N ALA A 46 13.53 -2.58 17.54
CA ALA A 46 13.34 -3.97 17.15
C ALA A 46 13.75 -4.21 15.69
N LEU A 47 13.39 -3.30 14.78
CA LEU A 47 13.77 -3.37 13.37
C LEU A 47 15.31 -3.28 13.18
N LYS A 48 16.01 -2.47 13.98
CA LYS A 48 17.48 -2.35 13.94
C LYS A 48 18.22 -3.67 14.18
N ARG A 49 17.60 -4.63 14.87
CA ARG A 49 18.21 -5.91 15.24
C ARG A 49 17.81 -7.07 14.31
N LYS A 50 17.06 -6.80 13.24
CA LYS A 50 16.45 -7.83 12.40
C LYS A 50 16.68 -7.53 10.91
N SER A 51 16.77 -8.59 10.13
CA SER A 51 16.59 -8.47 8.68
C SER A 51 15.12 -8.24 8.37
N LEU A 52 14.81 -7.68 7.18
CA LEU A 52 13.42 -7.48 6.77
C LEU A 52 12.62 -8.79 6.80
N LYS A 53 13.21 -9.91 6.37
CA LYS A 53 12.54 -11.21 6.40
C LYS A 53 12.11 -11.58 7.82
N VAL A 54 13.02 -11.47 8.79
CA VAL A 54 12.71 -11.78 10.19
C VAL A 54 11.66 -10.82 10.75
N ALA A 55 11.72 -9.54 10.41
CA ALA A 55 10.70 -8.58 10.78
C ALA A 55 9.31 -8.94 10.20
N MET A 56 9.24 -9.37 8.95
CA MET A 56 7.98 -9.81 8.33
C MET A 56 7.42 -11.09 8.93
N ASP A 57 8.29 -12.04 9.29
CA ASP A 57 7.88 -13.28 9.96
C ASP A 57 7.30 -13.00 11.37
N GLU A 58 7.79 -11.97 12.08
CA GLU A 58 7.37 -11.64 13.45
C GLU A 58 6.22 -10.63 13.55
N TYR A 59 6.23 -9.60 12.70
CA TYR A 59 5.31 -8.46 12.76
C TYR A 59 4.24 -8.49 11.64
N GLY A 60 4.33 -9.47 10.73
CA GLY A 60 3.44 -9.58 9.58
C GLY A 60 3.93 -8.79 8.38
N ALA A 61 3.09 -8.68 7.34
CA ALA A 61 3.44 -7.88 6.17
C ALA A 61 3.31 -6.38 6.49
N PRO A 62 4.24 -5.53 6.01
CA PRO A 62 4.08 -4.08 6.08
C PRO A 62 2.86 -3.62 5.25
N LEU A 63 2.33 -2.45 5.58
CA LEU A 63 1.24 -1.78 4.86
C LEU A 63 1.64 -1.43 3.42
N HIS A 64 2.91 -1.08 3.22
CA HIS A 64 3.45 -0.68 1.93
C HIS A 64 4.87 -1.21 1.77
N VAL A 65 5.24 -1.54 0.52
CA VAL A 65 6.60 -1.91 0.12
C VAL A 65 6.91 -1.28 -1.23
N GLU A 66 8.03 -0.58 -1.30
CA GLU A 66 8.58 -0.05 -2.56
C GLU A 66 10.05 -0.45 -2.67
N THR A 67 10.52 -0.72 -3.89
CA THR A 67 11.94 -0.91 -4.16
C THR A 67 12.38 0.13 -5.18
N PHE A 68 13.45 0.86 -4.89
CA PHE A 68 13.96 1.93 -5.74
C PHE A 68 15.49 1.97 -5.72
N ILE A 69 16.07 2.63 -6.71
CA ILE A 69 17.52 2.92 -6.76
C ILE A 69 17.73 4.28 -6.09
N LEU A 70 18.64 4.36 -5.13
CA LEU A 70 19.01 5.62 -4.51
C LEU A 70 19.86 6.45 -5.49
N ASP A 71 19.30 7.56 -5.95
CA ASP A 71 19.99 8.60 -6.71
C ASP A 71 19.90 9.95 -5.98
N ASP A 72 20.33 11.04 -6.63
CA ASP A 72 20.31 12.38 -6.05
C ASP A 72 18.94 13.09 -6.20
N ALA A 73 17.97 12.50 -6.91
CA ALA A 73 16.66 13.10 -7.21
C ALA A 73 15.55 12.51 -6.30
N LEU A 74 15.75 12.59 -4.99
CA LEU A 74 14.84 12.01 -4.00
C LEU A 74 13.73 12.98 -3.56
N PRO A 75 12.52 12.47 -3.27
CA PRO A 75 11.52 13.26 -2.54
C PRO A 75 12.02 13.61 -1.13
N GLU A 76 11.45 14.65 -0.54
CA GLU A 76 11.82 15.13 0.80
C GLU A 76 11.77 14.03 1.86
N SER A 77 10.77 13.15 1.79
CA SER A 77 10.59 12.00 2.68
C SER A 77 11.76 11.00 2.67
N ARG A 78 12.65 11.07 1.67
CA ARG A 78 13.82 10.19 1.48
C ARG A 78 15.14 10.93 1.62
N ILE A 79 15.14 12.25 1.86
CA ILE A 79 16.36 13.06 1.82
C ILE A 79 17.39 12.65 2.88
N GLU A 80 16.95 12.18 4.05
CA GLU A 80 17.83 11.72 5.11
C GLU A 80 18.67 10.49 4.71
N LEU A 81 18.23 9.71 3.72
CA LEU A 81 18.98 8.55 3.22
C LEU A 81 20.33 8.96 2.63
N LEU A 82 20.45 10.19 2.13
CA LEU A 82 21.71 10.70 1.56
C LEU A 82 22.84 10.75 2.58
N ASN A 83 22.53 10.81 3.88
CA ASN A 83 23.51 10.82 4.97
C ASN A 83 24.13 9.43 5.25
N HIS A 84 23.55 8.36 4.71
CA HIS A 84 23.99 6.98 4.97
C HIS A 84 24.93 6.42 3.89
N PHE A 85 25.14 7.15 2.80
CA PHE A 85 25.94 6.71 1.66
C PHE A 85 26.89 7.82 1.22
N SER A 86 28.06 7.47 0.70
CA SER A 86 28.97 8.45 0.09
C SER A 86 28.41 8.98 -1.22
N LYS A 87 28.89 10.16 -1.66
CA LYS A 87 28.51 10.74 -2.95
C LYS A 87 28.89 9.82 -4.10
N GLU A 88 30.06 9.19 -4.01
CA GLU A 88 30.59 8.26 -5.00
C GLU A 88 29.74 7.00 -5.13
N GLU A 89 29.17 6.48 -4.03
CA GLU A 89 28.24 5.35 -4.08
C GLU A 89 26.93 5.73 -4.77
N ARG A 90 26.36 6.90 -4.45
CA ARG A 90 25.10 7.38 -5.03
C ARG A 90 25.20 7.64 -6.53
N GLN A 91 26.30 8.25 -6.97
CA GLN A 91 26.53 8.54 -8.40
C GLN A 91 26.68 7.30 -9.28
N LYS A 92 26.98 6.14 -8.69
CA LYS A 92 27.06 4.87 -9.42
C LYS A 92 25.68 4.25 -9.70
N ALA A 93 24.60 4.82 -9.18
CA ALA A 93 23.22 4.32 -9.31
C ALA A 93 23.10 2.81 -8.98
N SER A 94 23.89 2.35 -8.01
CA SER A 94 24.05 0.92 -7.70
C SER A 94 23.35 0.50 -6.41
N ILE A 95 22.86 1.48 -5.64
CA ILE A 95 22.29 1.24 -4.31
C ILE A 95 20.79 1.00 -4.47
N THR A 96 20.39 -0.27 -4.43
CA THR A 96 18.98 -0.63 -4.38
C THR A 96 18.50 -0.63 -2.93
N LEU A 97 17.43 0.12 -2.67
CA LEU A 97 16.78 0.18 -1.36
C LEU A 97 15.37 -0.37 -1.43
N LYS A 98 14.93 -0.93 -0.31
CA LYS A 98 13.56 -1.38 -0.08
C LYS A 98 12.96 -0.56 1.04
N GLU A 99 11.96 0.23 0.72
CA GLU A 99 11.14 0.97 1.67
C GLU A 99 9.98 0.10 2.13
N THR A 100 9.68 0.19 3.42
CA THR A 100 8.53 -0.48 4.02
C THR A 100 7.82 0.46 4.98
N VAL A 101 6.50 0.43 4.99
CA VAL A 101 5.68 1.20 5.94
C VAL A 101 4.96 0.22 6.86
N TRP A 102 5.17 0.37 8.16
CA TRP A 102 4.58 -0.47 9.20
C TRP A 102 3.58 0.35 10.00
N GLU A 103 2.43 -0.25 10.30
CA GLU A 103 1.55 0.28 11.34
C GLU A 103 2.17 -0.01 12.71
N LYS A 104 2.53 1.03 13.47
CA LYS A 104 3.05 0.85 14.84
C LYS A 104 1.93 0.81 15.86
N ASP A 105 1.03 1.77 15.76
CA ASP A 105 -0.16 1.88 16.62
C ASP A 105 -1.28 2.64 15.89
N ASN A 106 -2.35 3.00 16.59
CA ASN A 106 -3.48 3.71 15.99
C ASN A 106 -3.15 5.16 15.58
N LYS A 107 -2.02 5.71 16.02
CA LYS A 107 -1.62 7.12 15.81
C LYS A 107 -0.36 7.26 14.96
N THR A 108 0.52 6.26 14.93
CA THR A 108 1.81 6.37 14.23
C THR A 108 2.12 5.20 13.30
N ASN A 109 2.92 5.52 12.29
CA ASN A 109 3.52 4.58 11.35
C ASN A 109 5.04 4.64 11.46
N ILE A 110 5.72 3.57 11.04
CA ILE A 110 7.17 3.56 10.85
C ILE A 110 7.47 3.34 9.38
N THR A 111 8.22 4.25 8.76
CA THR A 111 8.88 3.98 7.47
C THR A 111 10.29 3.48 7.73
N ALA A 112 10.67 2.36 7.12
CA ALA A 112 11.97 1.74 7.26
C ALA A 112 12.57 1.42 5.90
N TRP A 113 13.84 1.76 5.71
CA TRP A 113 14.60 1.53 4.48
C TRP A 113 15.67 0.48 4.71
N TYR A 114 15.71 -0.51 3.81
CA TYR A 114 16.64 -1.62 3.86
C TYR A 114 17.53 -1.63 2.62
N ARG A 115 18.78 -2.02 2.78
CA ARG A 115 19.68 -2.36 1.66
C ARG A 115 19.96 -3.84 1.63
N GLU A 116 20.22 -4.38 0.47
CA GLU A 116 20.69 -5.76 0.37
C GLU A 116 22.18 -5.84 0.72
N LYS A 117 22.52 -6.74 1.65
CA LYS A 117 23.89 -7.11 2.01
C LYS A 117 23.93 -8.61 2.31
N ASP A 118 24.88 -9.33 1.72
CA ASP A 118 25.06 -10.77 1.94
C ASP A 118 23.77 -11.59 1.71
N ARG A 119 22.98 -11.21 0.69
CA ARG A 119 21.64 -11.78 0.35
C ARG A 119 20.57 -11.56 1.44
N GLN A 120 20.75 -10.56 2.28
CA GLN A 120 19.80 -10.17 3.31
C GLN A 120 19.49 -8.68 3.24
N TRP A 121 18.22 -8.33 3.44
CA TRP A 121 17.79 -6.94 3.56
C TRP A 121 18.04 -6.45 4.99
N VAL A 122 19.04 -5.58 5.16
CA VAL A 122 19.47 -5.01 6.45
C VAL A 122 19.03 -3.56 6.57
N LEU A 123 18.60 -3.15 7.78
CA LEU A 123 18.10 -1.80 8.01
C LEU A 123 19.21 -0.76 7.78
N VAL A 124 18.89 0.29 7.03
CA VAL A 124 19.73 1.47 6.80
C VAL A 124 19.26 2.61 7.70
N HIS A 125 17.97 2.91 7.63
CA HIS A 125 17.33 4.00 8.36
C HIS A 125 15.88 3.65 8.66
N ALA A 126 15.29 4.32 9.65
CA ALA A 126 13.87 4.26 9.93
C ALA A 126 13.39 5.55 10.60
N MET A 127 12.15 5.92 10.33
CA MET A 127 11.49 7.11 10.86
C MET A 127 10.08 6.76 11.34
N GLU A 128 9.71 7.27 12.51
CA GLU A 128 8.34 7.23 13.01
C GLU A 128 7.62 8.55 12.68
N TRP A 129 6.39 8.45 12.20
CA TRP A 129 5.57 9.61 11.85
C TRP A 129 4.11 9.43 12.25
N LYS A 130 3.40 10.53 12.48
CA LYS A 130 1.99 10.51 12.88
C LYS A 130 1.10 10.32 11.66
N LYS A 131 0.11 9.44 11.76
CA LYS A 131 -0.91 9.25 10.72
C LYS A 131 -1.63 10.58 10.46
N GLY A 132 -1.79 10.93 9.19
CA GLY A 132 -2.40 12.20 8.78
C GLY A 132 -1.45 13.41 8.77
N SER A 133 -0.15 13.22 9.04
CA SER A 133 0.85 14.24 8.74
C SER A 133 1.04 14.39 7.22
N GLU A 134 1.08 15.64 6.76
CA GLU A 134 1.48 15.99 5.39
C GLU A 134 2.98 16.24 5.34
N PHE A 135 3.62 15.82 4.25
CA PHE A 135 5.01 16.06 3.90
C PHE A 135 5.06 16.59 2.47
#